data_AF-A0A0D1JET1-F1
#
_entry.id   AF-A0A0D1JET1-F1
#
_cell.length_a   1.000
_cell.length_b   1.000
_cell.length_c   1.000
_cell.angle_alpha   90.00
_cell.angle_beta   90.00
_cell.angle_gamma   90.00
#
_symmetry.space_group_name_H-M   'P 1'
#
loop_
_entity.id
_entity.type
_entity.pdbx_description
1 polymer ?
#
loop_
_entity_poly.entity_id
_entity_poly.type
_entity_poly.pdbx_seq_one_letter_code
_entity_poly.pdbx_strand_id
1 'polypeptide(L)'
;MFLKKVTLLRDKILDFDRFPFTIPPISQLNDILFTSQVTFFVGENGSGKSTLLEAIADKCEFNTAGGSRNNVYELRESDSHLGDYIRLSWLPKVTNGFFLRAESFYHLSLHLDEMELDAPQPYRSYGGRPLHNQSHGESFMSLFRHHFKEKAIYLLDEPEAALSPARQLAFFESYT
;
A
#
# COMPACT_ATOMS: atom_id res chain seq x y z
N MET A 1 -6.16 -8.61 -13.94
CA MET A 1 -6.58 -7.39 -13.21
C MET A 1 -7.67 -7.77 -12.22
N PHE A 2 -7.30 -7.78 -10.93
CA PHE A 2 -8.14 -8.32 -9.85
C PHE A 2 -9.14 -7.29 -9.33
N LEU A 3 -8.66 -6.15 -8.82
CA LEU A 3 -9.51 -5.04 -8.41
C LEU A 3 -10.13 -4.39 -9.66
N LYS A 4 -11.45 -4.27 -9.68
CA LYS A 4 -12.23 -3.71 -10.80
C LYS A 4 -12.79 -2.34 -10.46
N LYS A 5 -13.22 -2.14 -9.22
CA LYS A 5 -13.91 -0.92 -8.80
C LYS A 5 -13.71 -0.61 -7.33
N VAL A 6 -13.58 0.67 -7.00
CA VAL A 6 -13.79 1.22 -5.66
C VAL A 6 -15.06 2.06 -5.69
N THR A 7 -16.02 1.79 -4.81
CA THR A 7 -17.27 2.55 -4.69
C THR A 7 -17.29 3.27 -3.35
N LEU A 8 -17.64 4.56 -3.34
CA LEU A 8 -17.97 5.28 -2.10
C LEU A 8 -19.41 4.94 -1.68
N LEU A 9 -19.57 4.38 -0.49
CA LEU A 9 -20.84 4.04 0.15
C LEU A 9 -21.47 5.28 0.78
N ARG A 10 -21.95 6.19 -0.07
CA ARG A 10 -22.47 7.50 0.34
C ARG A 10 -23.64 7.40 1.32
N ASP A 11 -24.41 6.33 1.26
CA ASP A 11 -25.52 6.01 2.16
C ASP A 11 -25.07 5.79 3.62
N LYS A 12 -23.81 5.47 3.86
CA LYS A 12 -23.24 5.34 5.21
C LYS A 12 -22.71 6.67 5.78
N ILE A 13 -22.59 7.71 4.96
CA ILE A 13 -21.99 8.98 5.36
C ILE A 13 -23.06 9.85 6.02
N LEU A 14 -22.89 10.12 7.31
CA LEU A 14 -23.81 10.94 8.09
C LEU A 14 -23.53 12.44 7.95
N ASP A 15 -22.27 12.82 7.71
CA ASP A 15 -21.81 14.19 7.68
C ASP A 15 -20.67 14.35 6.66
N PHE A 16 -20.88 15.18 5.63
CA PHE A 16 -19.88 15.49 4.61
C PHE A 16 -18.95 16.65 5.01
N ASP A 17 -19.25 17.38 6.09
CA ASP A 17 -18.44 18.47 6.61
C ASP A 17 -17.35 17.99 7.58
N ARG A 18 -17.20 16.67 7.73
CA ARG A 18 -16.16 16.03 8.52
C ARG A 18 -15.11 15.32 7.64
N PHE A 19 -13.86 15.37 8.07
CA PHE A 19 -12.79 14.56 7.46
C PHE A 19 -13.17 13.06 7.45
N PRO A 20 -12.90 12.31 6.35
CA PRO A 20 -12.19 12.73 5.13
C PRO A 20 -13.08 13.33 4.04
N PHE A 21 -14.38 13.48 4.28
CA PHE A 21 -15.36 13.96 3.29
C PHE A 21 -15.30 15.46 3.03
N THR A 22 -14.56 16.21 3.84
CA THR A 22 -14.21 17.61 3.53
C THR A 22 -13.25 17.74 2.35
N ILE A 23 -12.54 16.67 1.97
CA ILE A 23 -11.63 16.64 0.82
C ILE A 23 -12.46 16.60 -0.46
N PRO A 24 -12.41 17.62 -1.35
CA PRO A 24 -13.34 17.69 -2.48
C PRO A 24 -13.28 16.49 -3.44
N PRO A 25 -12.10 15.94 -3.81
CA PRO A 25 -12.04 14.72 -4.61
C PRO A 25 -12.72 13.51 -3.97
N ILE A 26 -12.68 13.39 -2.63
CA ILE A 26 -13.33 12.28 -1.91
C ILE A 26 -14.83 12.52 -1.83
N SER A 27 -15.26 13.74 -1.50
CA SER A 27 -16.67 14.09 -1.34
C SER A 27 -17.48 13.94 -2.63
N GLN A 28 -16.83 14.17 -3.78
CA GLN A 28 -17.43 14.03 -5.11
C GLN A 28 -17.30 12.62 -5.69
N LEU A 29 -16.58 11.72 -5.01
CA LEU A 29 -16.35 10.36 -5.50
C LEU A 29 -17.64 9.53 -5.50
N ASN A 30 -17.91 8.84 -6.60
CA ASN A 30 -18.93 7.79 -6.66
C ASN A 30 -18.27 6.42 -6.85
N ASP A 31 -17.58 6.26 -7.97
CA ASP A 31 -16.87 5.05 -8.34
C ASP A 31 -15.51 5.39 -8.97
N ILE A 32 -14.50 4.58 -8.69
CA ILE A 32 -13.24 4.52 -9.45
C ILE A 32 -13.21 3.18 -10.17
N LEU A 33 -13.19 3.20 -11.50
CA LEU A 33 -13.05 2.01 -12.33
C LEU A 33 -11.57 1.81 -12.68
N PHE A 34 -11.05 0.62 -12.39
CA PHE A 34 -9.72 0.23 -12.81
C PHE A 34 -9.83 -0.43 -14.18
N THR A 35 -9.05 0.05 -15.15
CA THR A 35 -9.00 -0.47 -16.53
C THR A 35 -7.61 -0.98 -16.90
N SER A 36 -6.61 -0.76 -16.04
CA SER A 36 -5.21 -1.09 -16.24
C SER A 36 -4.62 -1.80 -15.02
N GLN A 37 -3.55 -2.58 -15.22
CA GLN A 37 -2.89 -3.31 -14.12
C GLN A 37 -2.12 -2.38 -13.17
N VAL A 38 -1.59 -1.28 -13.72
CA VAL A 38 -0.94 -0.20 -12.98
C VAL A 38 -1.85 1.02 -13.08
N THR A 39 -2.12 1.68 -11.95
CA THR A 39 -2.94 2.89 -11.88
C THR A 39 -2.24 3.89 -10.97
N PHE A 40 -2.10 5.12 -11.45
CA PHE A 40 -1.48 6.21 -10.71
C PHE A 40 -2.56 7.17 -10.21
N PHE A 41 -2.50 7.50 -8.92
CA PHE A 41 -3.26 8.62 -8.36
C PHE A 41 -2.36 9.84 -8.32
N VAL A 42 -2.74 10.90 -9.03
CA VAL A 42 -1.97 12.14 -9.13
C VAL A 42 -2.80 13.32 -8.64
N GLY A 43 -2.14 14.33 -8.07
CA GLY A 43 -2.78 15.53 -7.55
C GLY A 43 -1.95 16.19 -6.46
N GLU A 44 -2.35 17.38 -6.03
CA GLU A 44 -1.66 18.17 -5.01
C GLU A 44 -1.62 17.49 -3.63
N ASN A 45 -0.72 17.95 -2.76
CA ASN A 45 -0.66 17.50 -1.37
C ASN A 45 -1.98 17.86 -0.67
N GLY A 46 -2.55 16.91 0.08
CA GLY A 46 -3.87 17.07 0.71
C GLY A 46 -5.07 16.73 -0.20
N SER A 47 -4.86 16.27 -1.43
CA SER A 47 -5.97 15.87 -2.33
C SER A 47 -6.65 14.54 -1.98
N GLY A 48 -6.21 13.84 -0.92
CA GLY A 48 -6.81 12.59 -0.44
C GLY A 48 -6.26 11.30 -1.08
N LYS A 49 -5.13 11.37 -1.80
CA LYS A 49 -4.49 10.18 -2.43
C LYS A 49 -4.13 9.10 -1.41
N SER A 50 -3.36 9.45 -0.38
CA SER A 50 -2.94 8.53 0.67
C SER A 50 -4.15 8.02 1.46
N THR A 51 -5.11 8.89 1.77
CA THR A 51 -6.38 8.50 2.43
C THR A 51 -7.16 7.45 1.63
N LEU A 52 -7.21 7.57 0.30
CA LEU A 52 -7.83 6.57 -0.57
C LEU A 52 -7.03 5.27 -0.60
N LEU A 53 -5.70 5.34 -0.73
CA LEU A 53 -4.83 4.15 -0.72
C LEU A 53 -4.93 3.39 0.60
N GLU A 54 -4.92 4.09 1.73
CA GLU A 54 -5.12 3.54 3.07
C GLU A 54 -6.46 2.83 3.19
N ALA A 55 -7.55 3.39 2.65
CA ALA A 55 -8.86 2.75 2.67
C ALA A 55 -8.90 1.47 1.83
N ILE A 56 -8.23 1.47 0.66
CA ILE A 56 -8.10 0.26 -0.15
C ILE A 56 -7.27 -0.78 0.60
N ALA A 57 -6.18 -0.39 1.26
CA ALA A 57 -5.32 -1.27 2.05
C ALA A 57 -6.09 -1.90 3.23
N ASP A 58 -6.83 -1.09 3.98
CA ASP A 58 -7.75 -1.50 5.05
C ASP A 58 -8.72 -2.58 4.57
N LYS A 59 -9.41 -2.33 3.43
CA LYS A 59 -10.36 -3.30 2.86
C LYS A 59 -9.71 -4.53 2.23
N CYS A 60 -8.39 -4.51 2.05
CA CYS A 60 -7.60 -5.70 1.71
C CYS A 60 -7.06 -6.44 2.94
N GLU A 61 -7.36 -5.94 4.16
CA GLU A 61 -6.81 -6.45 5.43
C GLU A 61 -5.27 -6.36 5.48
N PHE A 62 -4.70 -5.33 4.85
CA PHE A 62 -3.26 -5.05 4.92
C PHE A 62 -2.96 -4.21 6.16
N ASN A 63 -1.77 -4.40 6.72
CA ASN A 63 -1.31 -3.53 7.79
C ASN A 63 -0.99 -2.14 7.21
N THR A 64 -1.68 -1.12 7.72
CA THR A 64 -1.52 0.29 7.34
C THR A 64 -0.16 0.89 7.72
N ALA A 65 0.55 0.28 8.66
CA ALA A 65 1.94 0.58 9.01
C ALA A 65 2.96 -0.08 8.06
N GLY A 66 2.52 -0.64 6.93
CA GLY A 66 3.39 -1.17 5.87
C GLY A 66 3.64 -2.67 6.01
N GLY A 67 3.07 -3.46 5.11
CA GLY A 67 3.20 -4.92 5.16
C GLY A 67 2.18 -5.70 4.34
N SER A 68 2.36 -7.02 4.30
CA SER A 68 1.34 -7.98 3.86
C SER A 68 0.42 -8.36 5.02
N ARG A 69 -0.68 -9.08 4.74
CA ARG A 69 -1.61 -9.60 5.76
C ARG A 69 -0.93 -10.44 6.87
N ASN A 70 0.26 -10.99 6.61
CA ASN A 70 0.98 -11.84 7.55
C ASN A 70 1.98 -11.07 8.45
N ASN A 71 2.16 -9.76 8.25
CA ASN A 71 3.00 -8.95 9.12
C ASN A 71 2.13 -8.40 10.26
N VAL A 72 2.08 -9.16 11.36
CA VAL A 72 1.34 -8.76 12.57
C VAL A 72 2.21 -7.79 13.35
N TYR A 73 2.09 -6.49 13.06
CA TYR A 73 2.60 -5.46 13.95
C TYR A 73 1.60 -5.24 15.09
N GLU A 74 2.06 -5.13 16.33
CA GLU A 74 1.29 -4.60 17.47
C GLU A 74 1.15 -3.06 17.41
N LEU A 75 1.26 -2.47 16.22
CA LEU A 75 0.91 -1.07 15.99
C LEU A 75 -0.59 -1.01 15.79
N ARG A 76 -1.28 -0.53 16.84
CA ARG A 76 -2.71 -0.18 16.89
C ARG A 76 -3.27 0.06 15.50
N GLU A 77 -4.31 -0.71 15.16
CA GLU A 77 -5.22 -0.46 14.05
C GLU A 77 -5.31 1.05 13.80
N SER A 78 -4.58 1.56 12.80
CA SER A 78 -4.79 2.94 12.39
C SER A 78 -6.07 2.86 11.56
N ASP A 79 -7.21 2.97 12.24
CA ASP A 79 -8.52 2.91 11.60
C ASP A 79 -8.50 3.80 10.36
N SER A 80 -8.68 3.19 9.19
CA SER A 80 -8.74 3.96 7.96
C SER A 80 -9.96 4.86 8.03
N HIS A 81 -9.72 6.18 8.02
CA HIS A 81 -10.78 7.19 8.09
C HIS A 81 -11.84 7.04 6.98
N LEU A 82 -11.47 6.43 5.84
CA LEU A 82 -12.35 6.20 4.70
C LEU A 82 -12.71 4.71 4.52
N GLY A 83 -12.06 3.80 5.24
CA GLY A 83 -12.20 2.35 5.10
C GLY A 83 -13.65 1.88 5.10
N ASP A 84 -14.41 2.21 6.15
CA ASP A 84 -15.80 1.76 6.34
C ASP A 84 -16.82 2.31 5.32
N TYR A 85 -16.39 3.32 4.58
CA TYR A 85 -17.21 4.04 3.61
C TYR A 85 -16.87 3.65 2.17
N ILE A 86 -15.99 2.67 1.94
CA ILE A 86 -15.73 2.17 0.58
C ILE A 86 -16.05 0.70 0.43
N ARG A 87 -16.32 0.30 -0.81
CA ARG A 87 -16.48 -1.09 -1.22
C ARG A 87 -15.61 -1.40 -2.41
N LEU A 88 -14.84 -2.49 -2.30
CA LEU A 88 -14.00 -3.01 -3.37
C LEU A 88 -14.75 -4.09 -4.16
N SER A 89 -14.71 -3.99 -5.49
CA SER A 89 -15.22 -5.01 -6.41
C SER A 89 -14.07 -5.72 -7.11
N TRP A 90 -14.11 -7.05 -7.17
CA TRP A 90 -13.00 -7.89 -7.62
C TRP A 90 -13.41 -8.93 -8.65
N LEU A 91 -12.46 -9.38 -9.47
CA LEU A 91 -12.62 -10.57 -10.32
C LEU A 91 -11.27 -11.18 -10.74
N PRO A 92 -10.85 -12.35 -10.19
CA PRO A 92 -11.29 -12.92 -8.91
C PRO A 92 -10.87 -12.05 -7.70
N LYS A 93 -11.41 -12.33 -6.52
CA LYS A 93 -10.96 -11.69 -5.27
C LYS A 93 -9.53 -12.12 -4.96
N VAL A 94 -8.68 -11.15 -4.66
CA VAL A 94 -7.28 -11.32 -4.29
C VAL A 94 -7.04 -10.54 -3.00
N THR A 95 -6.53 -11.21 -1.98
CA THR A 95 -6.28 -10.65 -0.65
C THR A 95 -4.83 -10.83 -0.20
N ASN A 96 -3.98 -11.44 -1.04
CA ASN A 96 -2.53 -11.37 -0.89
C ASN A 96 -2.03 -10.08 -1.57
N GLY A 97 -0.98 -9.51 -1.00
CA GLY A 97 -0.43 -8.24 -1.47
C GLY A 97 0.38 -7.53 -0.42
N PHE A 98 0.66 -6.26 -0.69
CA PHE A 98 1.52 -5.45 0.15
C PHE A 98 1.10 -3.98 0.04
N PHE A 99 0.95 -3.31 1.18
CA PHE A 99 0.87 -1.85 1.25
C PHE A 99 2.22 -1.30 1.69
N LEU A 100 2.80 -0.41 0.88
CA LEU A 100 4.12 0.17 1.11
C LEU A 100 3.99 1.67 1.25
N ARG A 101 4.49 2.19 2.37
CA ARG A 101 4.69 3.62 2.61
C ARG A 101 6.17 3.85 2.85
N ALA A 102 6.75 4.85 2.20
CA ALA A 102 8.18 5.12 2.33
C ALA A 102 8.59 5.36 3.79
N GLU A 103 7.76 6.08 4.55
CA GLU A 103 7.99 6.36 5.97
C GLU A 103 7.98 5.10 6.85
N SER A 104 7.11 4.13 6.56
CA SER A 104 6.98 2.92 7.37
C SER A 104 7.98 1.82 7.02
N PHE A 105 8.74 1.99 5.94
CA PHE A 105 9.71 0.98 5.49
C PHE A 105 10.82 0.72 6.53
N TYR A 106 11.18 1.72 7.33
CA TYR A 106 12.12 1.53 8.44
C TYR A 106 11.57 0.56 9.50
N HIS A 107 10.29 0.66 9.83
CA HIS A 107 9.65 -0.25 10.79
C HIS A 107 9.60 -1.69 10.29
N LEU A 108 9.40 -1.89 8.98
CA LEU A 108 9.52 -3.20 8.35
C LEU A 108 10.92 -3.79 8.55
N SER A 109 11.97 -2.98 8.38
CA SER A 109 13.35 -3.47 8.55
C SER A 109 13.62 -3.92 9.98
N LEU A 110 13.20 -3.13 10.98
CA LEU A 110 13.34 -3.49 12.40
C LEU A 110 12.59 -4.78 12.73
N HIS A 111 11.38 -4.94 12.21
CA HIS A 111 10.58 -6.13 12.44
C HIS A 111 11.22 -7.40 11.86
N LEU A 112 11.83 -7.31 10.67
CA LEU A 112 12.54 -8.46 10.09
C LEU A 112 13.78 -8.84 10.92
N ASP A 113 14.45 -7.85 11.52
CA ASP A 113 15.57 -8.09 12.43
C ASP A 113 15.10 -8.78 13.73
N GLU A 114 13.94 -8.39 14.28
CA GLU A 114 13.32 -9.07 15.43
C GLU A 114 12.93 -10.52 15.08
N MET A 115 12.31 -10.73 13.92
CA MET A 115 11.93 -12.07 13.45
C MET A 115 13.13 -12.99 13.22
N GLU A 116 14.33 -12.46 12.94
CA GLU A 116 15.55 -13.26 12.76
C GLU A 116 15.91 -14.03 14.04
N LEU A 117 15.53 -13.51 15.20
CA LEU A 117 15.80 -14.13 16.49
C LEU A 117 14.97 -15.40 16.69
N ASP A 118 13.75 -15.45 16.12
CA ASP A 118 12.74 -16.48 16.41
C ASP A 118 12.37 -17.36 15.20
N ALA A 119 12.69 -16.94 13.97
CA ALA A 119 12.31 -17.63 12.74
C ALA A 119 13.48 -17.81 11.76
N PRO A 120 13.62 -18.99 11.13
CA PRO A 120 14.65 -19.18 10.11
C PRO A 120 14.31 -18.39 8.83
N GLN A 121 15.25 -17.53 8.40
CA GLN A 121 15.26 -16.81 7.11
C GLN A 121 14.17 -15.74 6.91
N PRO A 122 14.00 -14.75 7.83
CA PRO A 122 13.01 -13.69 7.67
C PRO A 122 13.21 -12.86 6.39
N TYR A 123 14.46 -12.72 5.94
CA TYR A 123 14.80 -11.92 4.76
C TYR A 123 14.59 -12.65 3.43
N ARG A 124 14.15 -13.92 3.40
CA ARG A 124 14.08 -14.71 2.15
C ARG A 124 13.23 -14.02 1.07
N SER A 125 12.09 -13.45 1.49
CA SER A 125 11.18 -12.70 0.61
C SER A 125 11.69 -11.30 0.24
N TYR A 126 12.85 -10.89 0.78
CA TYR A 126 13.43 -9.56 0.67
C TYR A 126 14.90 -9.60 0.20
N GLY A 127 15.31 -10.67 -0.49
CA GLY A 127 16.65 -10.80 -1.07
C GLY A 127 17.68 -11.53 -0.19
N GLY A 128 17.26 -12.07 0.95
CA GLY A 128 18.08 -12.94 1.81
C GLY A 128 19.19 -12.22 2.59
N ARG A 129 19.14 -10.89 2.66
CA ARG A 129 20.08 -10.07 3.43
C ARG A 129 19.31 -9.09 4.32
N PRO A 130 19.86 -8.74 5.50
CA PRO A 130 19.24 -7.73 6.35
C PRO A 130 19.03 -6.41 5.62
N LEU A 131 17.86 -5.80 5.82
CA LEU A 131 17.48 -4.57 5.12
C LEU A 131 18.20 -3.33 5.69
N HIS A 132 18.64 -3.37 6.95
CA HIS A 132 19.42 -2.29 7.57
C HIS A 132 20.87 -2.21 7.06
N ASN A 133 21.37 -3.29 6.44
CA ASN A 133 22.72 -3.35 5.85
C ASN A 133 22.78 -2.88 4.39
N GLN A 134 21.69 -2.30 3.89
CA GLN A 134 21.52 -1.82 2.52
C GLN A 134 21.16 -0.33 2.56
N SER A 135 21.43 0.40 1.48
CA SER A 135 20.89 1.75 1.37
C SER A 135 19.37 1.72 1.27
N HIS A 136 18.68 2.77 1.74
CA HIS A 136 17.21 2.82 1.74
C HIS A 136 16.60 2.46 0.38
N GLY A 137 17.14 2.99 -0.72
CA GLY A 137 16.67 2.66 -2.07
C GLY A 137 17.07 1.26 -2.57
N GLU A 138 18.12 0.62 -2.04
CA GLU A 138 18.45 -0.78 -2.34
C GLU A 138 17.49 -1.73 -1.63
N SER A 139 17.23 -1.48 -0.35
CA SER A 139 16.26 -2.26 0.44
C SER A 139 14.87 -2.19 -0.19
N PHE A 140 14.46 -1.00 -0.63
CA PHE A 140 13.20 -0.78 -1.34
C PHE A 140 13.14 -1.54 -2.67
N MET A 141 14.23 -1.53 -3.44
CA MET A 141 14.33 -2.31 -4.68
C MET A 141 14.36 -3.82 -4.42
N SER A 142 14.96 -4.26 -3.33
CA SER A 142 14.99 -5.67 -2.92
C SER A 142 13.58 -6.17 -2.59
N LEU A 143 12.79 -5.38 -1.85
CA LEU A 143 11.38 -5.65 -1.61
C LEU A 143 10.64 -5.88 -2.93
N PHE A 144 10.74 -4.95 -3.89
CA PHE A 144 10.07 -5.12 -5.18
C PHE A 144 10.55 -6.37 -5.92
N ARG A 145 11.87 -6.56 -6.06
CA ARG A 145 12.41 -7.68 -6.84
C ARG A 145 12.09 -9.05 -6.26
N HIS A 146 11.92 -9.16 -4.95
CA HIS A 146 11.77 -10.45 -4.28
C HIS A 146 10.35 -10.71 -3.80
N HIS A 147 9.60 -9.68 -3.41
CA HIS A 147 8.24 -9.81 -2.88
C HIS A 147 7.15 -9.56 -3.93
N PHE A 148 7.41 -8.79 -5.01
CA PHE A 148 6.38 -8.45 -6.01
C PHE A 148 6.30 -9.50 -7.14
N LYS A 149 6.44 -10.78 -6.78
CA LYS A 149 6.48 -11.90 -7.75
C LYS A 149 5.18 -12.66 -7.87
N GLU A 150 4.22 -12.39 -6.98
CA GLU A 150 2.95 -13.10 -6.94
C GLU A 150 1.83 -12.31 -7.61
N LYS A 151 0.82 -13.04 -8.09
CA LYS A 151 -0.47 -12.48 -8.50
C LYS A 151 -1.18 -11.93 -7.26
N ALA A 152 -0.99 -10.64 -7.03
CA ALA A 152 -1.39 -9.94 -5.82
C ALA A 152 -1.80 -8.48 -6.14
N ILE A 153 -2.28 -7.75 -5.14
CA ILE A 153 -2.47 -6.30 -5.22
C ILE A 153 -1.34 -5.60 -4.46
N TYR A 154 -0.72 -4.60 -5.08
CA TYR A 154 0.33 -3.81 -4.46
C TYR A 154 -0.11 -2.35 -4.41
N LEU A 155 -0.06 -1.75 -3.22
CA LEU A 155 -0.44 -0.38 -2.97
C LEU A 155 0.80 0.37 -2.52
N LEU A 156 1.15 1.45 -3.24
CA LEU A 156 2.38 2.21 -3.00
C LEU A 156 2.02 3.66 -2.73
N ASP A 157 2.38 4.14 -1.56
CA ASP A 157 2.25 5.55 -1.16
C ASP A 157 3.64 6.19 -1.15
N GLU A 158 3.81 7.20 -2.00
CA GLU A 158 5.07 7.93 -2.24
C GLU A 158 6.31 7.04 -2.46
N PRO A 159 6.26 6.00 -3.33
CA PRO A 159 7.42 5.14 -3.58
C PRO A 159 8.63 5.88 -4.17
N GLU A 160 8.43 7.06 -4.77
CA GLU A 160 9.46 7.94 -5.27
C GLU A 160 10.39 8.47 -4.19
N ALA A 161 9.91 8.62 -2.95
CA ALA A 161 10.70 9.18 -1.85
C ALA A 161 11.92 8.30 -1.50
N ALA A 162 11.82 6.99 -1.75
CA ALA A 162 12.88 6.03 -1.49
C ALA A 162 13.85 5.83 -2.68
N LEU A 163 13.53 6.38 -3.85
CA LEU A 163 14.21 6.04 -5.10
C LEU A 163 14.79 7.27 -5.81
N SER A 164 16.03 7.15 -6.31
CA SER A 164 16.58 8.14 -7.24
C SER A 164 15.81 8.12 -8.58
N PRO A 165 15.82 9.20 -9.38
CA PRO A 165 15.07 9.26 -10.64
C PRO A 165 15.36 8.08 -11.60
N ALA A 166 16.62 7.69 -11.74
CA ALA A 166 17.00 6.53 -12.55
C ALA A 166 16.42 5.21 -12.02
N ARG A 167 16.32 5.05 -10.69
CA ARG A 167 15.72 3.86 -10.06
C ARG A 167 14.20 3.85 -10.17
N GLN A 168 13.55 5.01 -10.20
CA GLN A 168 12.11 5.11 -10.46
C GLN A 168 11.79 4.65 -11.89
N LEU A 169 12.56 5.07 -12.90
CA LEU A 169 12.40 4.60 -14.27
C LEU A 169 12.60 3.07 -14.38
N ALA A 170 13.68 2.55 -13.81
CA ALA A 170 13.94 1.11 -13.80
C ALA A 170 12.84 0.32 -13.07
N PHE A 171 12.26 0.90 -12.02
CA PHE A 171 11.11 0.31 -11.32
C PHE A 171 9.89 0.23 -12.25
N PHE A 172 9.50 1.31 -12.90
CA PHE A 172 8.32 1.32 -13.76
C PHE A 172 8.47 0.42 -15.01
N GLU A 173 9.64 0.43 -15.65
CA GLU A 173 9.93 -0.45 -16.80
C GLU A 173 9.81 -1.95 -16.48
N SER A 174 9.95 -2.33 -15.21
CA SER A 174 9.85 -3.73 -14.78
C SER A 174 8.40 -4.25 -14.71
N TYR A 175 7.39 -3.37 -14.78
CA TYR A 175 5.98 -3.71 -14.56
C TYR A 175 4.99 -3.15 -15.61
N THR A 176 5.48 -2.47 -16.64
CA THR A 176 4.73 -2.07 -17.84
C THR A 176 4.98 -3.02 -19.00
#